data_AF-A0A8T0Y730-F1
#
_entry.id   AF-A0A8T0Y730-F1
#
_cell.length_a   1.000
_cell.length_b   1.000
_cell.length_c   1.000
_cell.angle_alpha   90.00
_cell.angle_beta   90.00
_cell.angle_gamma   90.00
#
_symmetry.space_group_name_H-M   'P 1'
#
loop_
_entity.id
_entity.type
_entity.pdbx_description
1 polymer ?
#
loop_
_entity_poly.entity_id
_entity_poly.type
_entity_poly.pdbx_seq_one_letter_code
_entity_poly.pdbx_strand_id
1 'polypeptide(L)'
;MVTLHCAAVGVAGSTFPVDIDETLSVGHLKDAIKEKNSNTVTCDAKDLQLFLAKKANGAWLDGAGVAAVTVDKASGAPVMLDELKNRHDFVKMNPLLWIKNDQHFGENFRPGEDQVHVLVMVPEQGTSAPLVSDGGVFDRCSDPFFSKFQTVYQVGDWLAFSSLLPLTKRQKLYIRSSYRVIADQALLNPDGNMVKYAVVTGTPGVGKSVFVYYVMWRLIKDKKRVLFITRQPPIYFDGSTIHECKQLPYSGNQQFWSPDLWCLVDSVDPTNVAGMPIECCSVLLASTPRRDCIGEFKKLAPTPDVFYMPLWTKEELATIAPMYPHAAAVWENRFECLGGVPRLLFSR
;
A
#
# COMPACT_ATOMS: atom_id res chain seq x y z
N MET A 1 29.16 21.69 24.15
CA MET A 1 27.74 21.77 23.75
C MET A 1 27.63 22.85 22.68
N VAL A 2 26.98 22.54 21.57
CA VAL A 2 26.81 23.41 20.40
C VAL A 2 25.33 23.46 20.03
N THR A 3 24.85 24.63 19.59
CA THR A 3 23.48 24.79 19.11
C THR A 3 23.47 24.72 17.59
N LEU A 4 22.88 23.65 17.04
CA LEU A 4 22.70 23.48 15.61
C LEU A 4 21.30 23.95 15.20
N HIS A 5 21.22 24.77 14.17
CA HIS A 5 19.95 25.10 13.54
C HIS A 5 19.60 24.03 12.50
N CYS A 6 18.50 23.34 12.74
CA CYS A 6 17.95 22.31 11.88
C CYS A 6 16.77 22.88 11.08
N ALA A 7 16.54 22.36 9.86
CA ALA A 7 15.35 22.70 9.08
C ALA A 7 14.79 21.46 8.37
N ALA A 8 13.47 21.34 8.32
CA ALA A 8 12.81 20.25 7.61
C ALA A 8 12.79 20.52 6.09
N VAL A 9 13.21 19.54 5.30
CA VAL A 9 13.24 19.67 3.84
C VAL A 9 11.79 19.80 3.31
N GLY A 10 11.54 20.77 2.44
CA GLY A 10 10.23 20.99 1.80
C GLY A 10 9.18 21.69 2.68
N VAL A 11 9.53 22.11 3.90
CA VAL A 11 8.63 22.85 4.80
C VAL A 11 9.16 24.26 5.03
N ALA A 12 8.47 25.26 4.49
CA ALA A 12 8.85 26.66 4.66
C ALA A 12 8.76 27.08 6.15
N GLY A 13 9.75 27.83 6.65
CA GLY A 13 9.77 28.34 8.02
C GLY A 13 9.97 27.26 9.10
N SER A 14 10.49 26.09 8.73
CA SER A 14 10.66 24.94 9.63
C SER A 14 11.99 24.93 10.40
N THR A 15 12.64 26.09 10.57
CA THR A 15 13.92 26.18 11.26
C THR A 15 13.74 26.11 12.78
N PHE A 16 14.54 25.28 13.46
CA PHE A 16 14.52 25.17 14.92
C PHE A 16 15.92 24.86 15.47
N PRO A 17 16.26 25.35 16.68
CA PRO A 17 17.54 25.07 17.32
C PRO A 17 17.51 23.71 18.04
N VAL A 18 18.64 23.01 18.01
CA VAL A 18 18.90 21.78 18.75
C VAL A 18 20.26 21.89 19.43
N ASP A 19 20.28 21.73 20.75
CA ASP A 19 21.51 21.72 21.53
C ASP A 19 22.06 20.29 21.65
N ILE A 20 23.34 20.09 21.36
CA ILE A 20 23.99 18.79 21.43
C ILE A 20 25.46 18.89 21.89
N ASP A 21 25.95 17.85 22.56
CA ASP A 21 27.38 17.71 22.82
C ASP A 21 28.11 17.24 21.55
N GLU A 22 29.14 17.97 21.14
CA GLU A 22 29.92 17.72 19.92
C GLU A 22 30.67 16.38 19.92
N THR A 23 30.86 15.78 21.10
CA THR A 23 31.46 14.45 21.29
C THR A 23 30.46 13.31 21.03
N LEU A 24 29.16 13.61 20.93
CA LEU A 24 28.13 12.62 20.63
C LEU A 24 28.02 12.34 19.13
N SER A 25 27.39 11.22 18.81
CA SER A 25 27.19 10.80 17.42
C SER A 25 25.99 11.49 16.75
N VAL A 26 25.96 11.44 15.42
CA VAL A 26 24.79 11.82 14.61
C VAL A 26 23.55 11.01 15.02
N GLY A 27 23.70 9.79 15.54
CA GLY A 27 22.60 9.03 16.16
C GLY A 27 21.92 9.78 17.30
N HIS A 28 22.70 10.33 18.25
CA HIS A 28 22.16 11.12 19.36
C HIS A 28 21.50 12.42 18.88
N LEU A 29 22.02 13.00 17.78
CA LEU A 29 21.39 14.16 17.14
C LEU A 29 20.00 13.85 16.60
N LYS A 30 19.79 12.66 16.02
CA LYS A 30 18.47 12.22 15.56
C LYS A 30 17.47 12.14 16.73
N ASP A 31 17.91 11.62 17.87
CA ASP A 31 17.06 11.52 19.07
C ASP A 31 16.69 12.92 19.59
N ALA A 32 17.67 13.82 19.70
CA ALA A 32 17.45 15.21 20.14
C ALA A 32 16.50 15.99 19.20
N ILE A 33 16.62 15.78 17.88
CA ILE A 33 15.71 16.37 16.88
C ILE A 33 14.28 15.86 17.06
N LYS A 34 14.10 14.55 17.25
CA LYS A 34 12.77 13.95 17.46
C LYS A 34 12.12 14.47 18.74
N GLU A 35 12.88 14.59 19.83
CA GLU A 35 12.39 15.14 21.10
C GLU A 35 11.94 16.60 20.96
N LYS A 36 12.73 17.43 20.28
CA LYS A 36 12.44 18.86 20.09
C LYS A 36 11.31 19.14 19.10
N ASN A 37 11.07 18.26 18.14
CA ASN A 37 10.10 18.47 17.07
C ASN A 37 9.20 17.25 16.83
N SER A 38 8.68 16.67 17.91
CA SER A 38 7.87 15.44 17.91
C SER A 38 6.57 15.53 17.09
N ASN A 39 6.05 16.74 16.88
CA ASN A 39 4.84 16.97 16.08
C ASN A 39 5.12 16.91 14.56
N THR A 40 6.33 17.28 14.14
CA THR A 40 6.74 17.26 12.73
C THR A 40 7.48 15.97 12.38
N VAL A 41 8.22 15.40 13.35
CA VAL A 41 8.94 14.14 13.23
C VAL A 41 8.10 13.01 13.81
N THR A 42 7.22 12.46 12.99
CA THR A 42 6.33 11.34 13.38
C THR A 42 7.04 9.98 13.35
N CYS A 43 8.23 9.91 12.78
CA CYS A 43 9.00 8.69 12.61
C CYS A 43 9.87 8.31 13.81
N ASP A 44 10.39 7.09 13.82
CA ASP A 44 11.45 6.67 14.74
C ASP A 44 12.72 7.48 14.45
N ALA A 45 13.40 7.93 15.50
CA ALA A 45 14.61 8.74 15.34
C ALA A 45 15.66 8.02 14.47
N LYS A 46 15.80 6.70 14.60
CA LYS A 46 16.71 5.88 13.78
C LYS A 46 16.48 6.07 12.27
N ASP A 47 15.23 6.29 11.85
CA ASP A 47 14.81 6.38 10.46
C ASP A 47 15.10 7.76 9.87
N LEU A 48 15.18 8.82 10.68
CA LEU A 48 15.54 10.17 10.22
C LEU A 48 16.78 10.18 9.34
N GLN A 49 16.72 10.91 8.22
CA GLN A 49 17.89 11.16 7.39
C GLN A 49 18.35 12.59 7.58
N LEU A 50 19.62 12.77 7.94
CA LEU A 50 20.21 14.07 8.19
C LEU A 50 21.25 14.38 7.11
N PHE A 51 21.24 15.60 6.61
CA PHE A 51 22.18 16.07 5.59
C PHE A 51 22.80 17.39 6.04
N LEU A 52 24.06 17.62 5.66
CA LEU A 52 24.71 18.91 5.89
C LEU A 52 24.06 19.95 4.98
N ALA A 53 23.59 21.06 5.57
CA ALA A 53 23.01 22.18 4.83
C ALA A 53 24.08 23.06 4.17
N LYS A 54 25.12 22.44 3.58
CA LYS A 54 26.28 23.12 3.01
C LYS A 54 26.17 23.14 1.48
N LYS A 55 26.35 24.33 0.90
CA LYS A 55 26.42 24.56 -0.55
C LYS A 55 27.76 24.07 -1.10
N ALA A 56 27.87 23.90 -2.43
CA ALA A 56 29.11 23.48 -3.10
C ALA A 56 30.30 24.42 -2.83
N ASN A 57 30.03 25.72 -2.65
CA ASN A 57 31.04 26.73 -2.33
C ASN A 57 31.47 26.73 -0.84
N GLY A 58 30.94 25.81 -0.04
CA GLY A 58 31.26 25.67 1.37
C GLY A 58 30.45 26.57 2.33
N ALA A 59 29.57 27.43 1.81
CA ALA A 59 28.68 28.24 2.65
C ALA A 59 27.48 27.43 3.17
N TRP A 60 26.97 27.79 4.35
CA TRP A 60 25.73 27.24 4.90
C TRP A 60 24.50 27.84 4.20
N LEU A 61 23.38 27.11 4.22
CA LEU A 61 22.09 27.66 3.83
C LEU A 61 21.61 28.65 4.88
N ASP A 62 20.88 29.67 4.44
CA ASP A 62 20.03 30.51 5.29
C ASP A 62 18.59 29.98 5.27
N GLY A 63 17.70 30.59 6.07
CA GLY A 63 16.30 30.18 6.12
C GLY A 63 15.59 30.27 4.75
N ALA A 64 15.98 31.23 3.91
CA ALA A 64 15.44 31.39 2.55
C ALA A 64 15.95 30.28 1.60
N GLY A 65 17.23 29.93 1.69
CA GLY A 65 17.86 28.89 0.88
C GLY A 65 17.31 27.50 1.14
N VAL A 66 16.82 27.22 2.34
CA VAL A 66 16.11 25.96 2.64
C VAL A 66 14.84 25.81 1.79
N ALA A 67 14.12 26.90 1.49
CA ALA A 67 12.90 26.85 0.69
C ALA A 67 13.16 26.43 -0.77
N ALA A 68 14.38 26.61 -1.27
CA ALA A 68 14.80 26.15 -2.60
C ALA A 68 15.26 24.68 -2.62
N VAL A 69 15.39 24.04 -1.46
CA VAL A 69 15.75 22.62 -1.37
C VAL A 69 14.52 21.76 -1.63
N THR A 70 14.64 20.89 -2.63
CA THR A 70 13.61 19.93 -3.02
C THR A 70 14.10 18.50 -2.77
N VAL A 71 13.20 17.52 -2.80
CA VAL A 71 13.57 16.11 -2.72
C VAL A 71 13.62 15.53 -4.13
N ASP A 72 14.77 14.97 -4.51
CA ASP A 72 14.92 14.26 -5.77
C ASP A 72 14.06 13.00 -5.75
N LYS A 73 13.09 12.91 -6.67
CA LYS A 73 12.11 11.81 -6.69
C LYS A 73 12.73 10.44 -6.95
N ALA A 74 13.92 10.38 -7.54
CA ALA A 74 14.61 9.13 -7.88
C ALA A 74 15.47 8.59 -6.72
N SER A 75 16.22 9.46 -6.05
CA SER A 75 17.13 9.08 -4.95
C SER A 75 16.54 9.28 -3.56
N GLY A 76 15.45 10.03 -3.43
CA GLY A 76 14.86 10.42 -2.16
C GLY A 76 15.77 11.33 -1.34
N ALA A 77 16.79 11.95 -1.93
CA ALA A 77 17.75 12.83 -1.27
C ALA A 77 17.40 14.31 -1.49
N PRO A 78 17.79 15.22 -0.59
CA PRO A 78 17.60 16.64 -0.80
C PRO A 78 18.56 17.11 -1.90
N VAL A 79 18.03 17.94 -2.81
CA VAL A 79 18.74 18.53 -3.92
C VAL A 79 18.30 19.98 -4.11
N MET A 80 19.21 20.81 -4.59
CA MET A 80 18.93 22.18 -4.99
C MET A 80 19.41 22.36 -6.44
N LEU A 81 18.70 23.21 -7.20
CA LEU A 81 19.17 23.67 -8.49
C LEU A 81 19.73 25.10 -8.34
N ASP A 82 20.89 25.36 -8.92
CA ASP A 82 21.39 26.73 -9.04
C ASP A 82 20.64 27.52 -10.13
N GLU A 83 20.96 28.80 -10.29
CA GLU A 83 20.36 29.67 -11.32
C GLU A 83 20.58 29.18 -12.75
N LEU A 84 21.62 28.35 -12.96
CA LEU A 84 21.99 27.73 -14.23
C LEU A 84 21.39 26.32 -14.39
N LYS A 85 20.52 25.89 -13.46
CA LYS A 85 19.90 24.56 -13.37
C LYS A 85 20.88 23.41 -13.14
N ASN A 86 22.07 23.66 -12.61
CA ASN A 86 22.97 22.61 -12.17
C ASN A 86 22.47 22.01 -10.86
N ARG A 87 22.57 20.69 -10.75
CA ARG A 87 22.17 19.93 -9.56
C ARG A 87 23.25 20.01 -8.49
N HIS A 88 22.83 20.41 -7.29
CA HIS A 88 23.62 20.34 -6.07
C HIS A 88 23.00 19.32 -5.11
N ASP A 89 23.74 18.24 -4.83
CA ASP A 89 23.36 17.24 -3.85
C ASP A 89 23.95 17.58 -2.47
N PHE A 90 23.18 17.34 -1.41
CA PHE A 90 23.67 17.55 -0.06
C PHE A 90 24.32 16.28 0.51
N VAL A 91 25.36 16.47 1.34
CA VAL A 91 26.10 15.37 1.93
C VAL A 91 25.30 14.75 3.07
N LYS A 92 24.99 13.45 2.94
CA LYS A 92 24.32 12.68 4.00
C LYS A 92 25.26 12.47 5.18
N MET A 93 24.77 12.75 6.39
CA MET A 93 25.52 12.54 7.62
C MET A 93 25.54 11.04 7.98
N ASN A 94 26.67 10.56 8.49
CA ASN A 94 26.82 9.16 8.89
C ASN A 94 26.40 9.01 10.37
N PRO A 95 25.36 8.22 10.69
CA PRO A 95 24.87 8.05 12.06
C PRO A 95 25.92 7.59 13.08
N LEU A 96 26.97 6.90 12.61
CA LEU A 96 28.02 6.31 13.45
C LEU A 96 29.17 7.29 13.74
N LEU A 97 29.25 8.42 13.05
CA LEU A 97 30.30 9.41 13.26
C LEU A 97 29.86 10.47 14.29
N TRP A 98 30.85 11.03 14.97
CA TRP A 98 30.67 12.13 15.91
C TRP A 98 30.36 13.44 15.20
N ILE A 99 29.64 14.33 15.87
CA ILE A 99 29.32 15.67 15.36
C ILE A 99 30.60 16.44 15.02
N LYS A 100 31.62 16.37 15.88
CA LYS A 100 32.93 17.02 15.66
C LYS A 100 33.81 16.38 14.58
N ASN A 101 33.35 15.33 13.90
CA ASN A 101 34.13 14.68 12.84
C ASN A 101 34.34 15.66 11.66
N ASP A 102 35.51 15.62 11.02
CA ASP A 102 35.86 16.49 9.88
C ASP A 102 34.94 16.30 8.65
N GLN A 103 34.30 15.13 8.53
CA GLN A 103 33.27 14.88 7.51
C GLN A 103 31.93 15.57 7.81
N HIS A 104 31.78 16.15 9.00
CA HIS A 104 30.57 16.84 9.46
C HIS A 104 30.88 18.32 9.72
N PHE A 105 31.19 18.65 10.97
CA PHE A 105 31.42 20.03 11.40
C PHE A 105 32.88 20.32 11.71
N GLY A 106 33.68 19.31 12.07
CA GLY A 106 35.07 19.44 12.53
C GLY A 106 35.20 19.90 13.99
N GLU A 107 36.40 19.78 14.57
CA GLU A 107 36.64 20.00 16.01
C GLU A 107 36.47 21.44 16.50
N ASN A 108 36.49 22.44 15.62
CA ASN A 108 36.41 23.86 15.99
C ASN A 108 35.20 24.56 15.38
N PHE A 109 34.14 23.81 15.10
CA PHE A 109 32.94 24.36 14.51
C PHE A 109 32.27 25.40 15.42
N ARG A 110 31.91 26.54 14.83
CA ARG A 110 31.13 27.58 15.51
C ARG A 110 29.93 27.96 14.64
N PRO A 111 28.70 27.73 15.10
CA PRO A 111 27.50 28.09 14.35
C PRO A 111 27.41 29.61 14.21
N GLY A 112 27.17 30.09 12.99
CA GLY A 112 26.91 31.51 12.73
C GLY A 112 25.44 31.87 12.92
N GLU A 113 25.16 33.17 13.08
CA GLU A 113 23.79 33.69 13.03
C GLU A 113 23.20 33.53 11.61
N ASP A 114 21.89 33.27 11.56
CA ASP A 114 21.13 33.08 10.31
C ASP A 114 21.62 31.92 9.41
N GLN A 115 22.29 30.93 10.00
CA GLN A 115 22.78 29.73 9.30
C GLN A 115 21.98 28.50 9.70
N VAL A 116 21.51 27.77 8.70
CA VAL A 116 20.97 26.42 8.83
C VAL A 116 22.12 25.43 8.61
N HIS A 117 22.25 24.49 9.53
CA HIS A 117 23.39 23.58 9.63
C HIS A 117 23.01 22.16 9.17
N VAL A 118 21.79 21.74 9.49
CA VAL A 118 21.30 20.37 9.24
C VAL A 118 19.96 20.43 8.51
N LEU A 119 19.90 19.76 7.37
CA LEU A 119 18.64 19.44 6.71
C LEU A 119 18.10 18.13 7.30
N VAL A 120 16.89 18.20 7.84
CA VAL A 120 16.17 17.08 8.43
C VAL A 120 15.19 16.57 7.41
N MET A 121 15.43 15.35 6.96
CA MET A 121 14.51 14.62 6.12
C MET A 121 13.88 13.53 6.98
N VAL A 122 12.58 13.68 7.19
CA VAL A 122 11.73 12.60 7.66
C VAL A 122 11.55 11.70 6.44
N PRO A 123 12.09 10.46 6.41
CA PRO A 123 11.68 9.54 5.37
C PRO A 123 10.18 9.43 5.47
N GLU A 124 9.53 9.25 4.33
CA GLU A 124 8.23 8.63 4.32
C GLU A 124 8.44 7.24 4.94
N GLN A 125 8.33 7.15 6.26
CA GLN A 125 7.96 5.91 6.90
C GLN A 125 6.69 5.45 6.19
N GLY A 126 6.47 4.15 6.12
CA GLY A 126 5.22 3.57 5.65
C GLY A 126 3.99 3.96 6.49
N THR A 127 3.88 5.20 6.98
CA THR A 127 2.67 5.97 6.74
C THR A 127 2.27 5.77 5.29
N SER A 128 1.24 4.96 5.12
CA SER A 128 0.15 5.20 4.19
C SER A 128 -0.25 6.69 4.25
N ALA A 129 0.58 7.55 3.67
CA ALA A 129 0.08 8.78 3.09
C ALA A 129 -1.00 8.35 2.12
N PRO A 130 -2.15 9.04 2.09
CA PRO A 130 -3.10 8.80 1.04
C PRO A 130 -2.33 9.00 -0.26
N LEU A 131 -2.30 7.96 -1.08
CA LEU A 131 -2.29 8.22 -2.50
C LEU A 131 -3.55 9.07 -2.71
N VAL A 132 -3.38 10.40 -2.74
CA VAL A 132 -3.33 11.12 -4.02
C VAL A 132 -3.46 12.62 -3.89
N SER A 133 -2.60 13.28 -4.64
CA SER A 133 -3.00 14.36 -5.55
C SER A 133 -2.17 14.29 -6.83
N ASP A 134 -2.03 13.10 -7.41
CA ASP A 134 -1.71 13.01 -8.84
C ASP A 134 -2.98 13.41 -9.60
N GLY A 135 -3.21 14.71 -9.75
CA GLY A 135 -4.19 15.31 -10.67
C GLY A 135 -5.69 14.94 -10.51
N GLY A 136 -6.13 14.34 -9.39
CA GLY A 136 -7.54 13.94 -9.19
C GLY A 136 -7.89 12.52 -9.69
N VAL A 137 -6.90 11.63 -9.76
CA VAL A 137 -7.09 10.21 -10.16
C VAL A 137 -7.91 9.41 -9.14
N PHE A 138 -7.84 9.78 -7.86
CA PHE A 138 -8.50 9.08 -6.76
C PHE A 138 -9.42 10.02 -6.01
N ASP A 139 -10.67 9.61 -5.86
CA ASP A 139 -11.67 10.30 -5.08
C ASP A 139 -11.95 9.52 -3.79
N ARG A 140 -12.52 10.21 -2.79
CA ARG A 140 -13.09 9.51 -1.63
C ARG A 140 -14.12 8.50 -2.11
N CYS A 141 -14.02 7.27 -1.60
CA CYS A 141 -14.97 6.22 -1.95
C CYS A 141 -16.39 6.61 -1.56
N SER A 142 -17.25 6.77 -2.57
CA SER A 142 -18.65 7.14 -2.46
C SER A 142 -19.56 5.91 -2.32
N ASP A 143 -19.07 4.73 -2.72
CA ASP A 143 -19.80 3.48 -2.60
C ASP A 143 -20.08 3.12 -1.12
N PRO A 144 -21.36 2.92 -0.74
CA PRO A 144 -21.75 2.72 0.66
C PRO A 144 -21.33 1.36 1.23
N PHE A 145 -20.95 0.40 0.36
CA PHE A 145 -20.39 -0.86 0.79
C PHE A 145 -18.87 -0.74 1.00
N PHE A 146 -18.14 -0.22 0.02
CA PHE A 146 -16.68 -0.12 0.09
C PHE A 146 -16.19 0.90 1.12
N SER A 147 -16.86 2.06 1.26
CA SER A 147 -16.52 3.06 2.28
C SER A 147 -16.54 2.54 3.72
N LYS A 148 -17.33 1.48 3.99
CA LYS A 148 -17.43 0.83 5.30
C LYS A 148 -16.67 -0.49 5.38
N PHE A 149 -15.97 -0.89 4.32
CA PHE A 149 -15.38 -2.23 4.24
C PHE A 149 -14.28 -2.46 5.28
N GLN A 150 -13.56 -1.41 5.69
CA GLN A 150 -12.53 -1.48 6.73
C GLN A 150 -13.08 -1.88 8.11
N THR A 151 -14.36 -1.55 8.37
CA THR A 151 -15.04 -1.86 9.63
C THR A 151 -15.55 -3.30 9.68
N VAL A 152 -15.41 -4.08 8.60
CA VAL A 152 -15.84 -5.49 8.54
C VAL A 152 -14.98 -6.32 9.49
N TYR A 153 -15.64 -7.16 10.28
CA TYR A 153 -15.00 -8.08 11.20
C TYR A 153 -15.54 -9.50 11.00
N GLN A 154 -14.74 -10.46 11.42
CA GLN A 154 -15.11 -11.87 11.40
C GLN A 154 -15.85 -12.23 12.71
N VAL A 155 -16.96 -12.95 12.58
CA VAL A 155 -17.72 -13.56 13.70
C VAL A 155 -17.93 -15.03 13.39
N GLY A 156 -17.19 -15.91 14.08
CA GLY A 156 -17.13 -17.34 13.72
C GLY A 156 -16.64 -17.50 12.29
N ASP A 157 -17.37 -18.25 11.47
CA ASP A 157 -17.07 -18.45 10.04
C ASP A 157 -17.78 -17.47 9.11
N TRP A 158 -18.08 -16.27 9.60
CA TRP A 158 -18.77 -15.24 8.82
C TRP A 158 -18.01 -13.92 8.82
N LEU A 159 -17.95 -13.28 7.66
CA LEU A 159 -17.72 -11.85 7.58
C LEU A 159 -19.07 -11.14 7.63
N ALA A 160 -19.21 -10.17 8.53
CA ALA A 160 -20.40 -9.36 8.67
C ALA A 160 -20.19 -7.97 8.08
N PHE A 161 -21.10 -7.55 7.20
CA PHE A 161 -21.09 -6.25 6.52
C PHE A 161 -22.24 -5.39 7.03
N SER A 162 -21.97 -4.09 7.20
CA SER A 162 -23.01 -3.11 7.53
C SER A 162 -23.93 -2.83 6.33
N SER A 163 -23.41 -2.96 5.11
CA SER A 163 -24.11 -2.78 3.84
C SER A 163 -24.25 -4.11 3.08
N LEU A 164 -25.17 -4.19 2.11
CA LEU A 164 -25.36 -5.40 1.30
C LEU A 164 -24.16 -5.64 0.37
N LEU A 165 -23.58 -6.85 0.42
CA LEU A 165 -22.55 -7.28 -0.53
C LEU A 165 -23.09 -7.17 -1.97
N PRO A 166 -22.40 -6.48 -2.90
CA PRO A 166 -22.94 -6.21 -4.24
C PRO A 166 -23.35 -7.47 -5.01
N LEU A 167 -22.61 -8.57 -4.86
CA LEU A 167 -22.80 -9.82 -5.60
C LEU A 167 -23.96 -10.67 -5.08
N THR A 168 -24.08 -10.84 -3.76
CA THR A 168 -25.08 -11.74 -3.16
C THR A 168 -26.31 -11.01 -2.66
N LYS A 169 -26.24 -9.68 -2.51
CA LYS A 169 -27.23 -8.85 -1.83
C LYS A 169 -27.51 -9.33 -0.41
N ARG A 170 -26.46 -9.72 0.30
CA ARG A 170 -26.51 -10.19 1.70
C ARG A 170 -25.51 -9.42 2.56
N GLN A 171 -25.81 -9.28 3.85
CA GLN A 171 -24.93 -8.63 4.83
C GLN A 171 -23.92 -9.59 5.46
N LYS A 172 -23.84 -10.84 5.01
CA LYS A 172 -22.88 -11.82 5.51
C LYS A 172 -22.24 -12.59 4.36
N LEU A 173 -20.99 -12.99 4.54
CA LEU A 173 -20.24 -13.89 3.65
C LEU A 173 -19.71 -15.05 4.50
N TYR A 174 -20.01 -16.28 4.08
CA TYR A 174 -19.54 -17.49 4.76
C TYR A 174 -18.11 -17.82 4.34
N ILE A 175 -17.22 -18.00 5.33
CA ILE A 175 -15.81 -18.31 5.15
C ILE A 175 -15.66 -19.83 5.11
N ARG A 176 -15.52 -20.36 3.90
CA ARG A 176 -15.29 -21.79 3.70
C ARG A 176 -13.90 -22.20 4.17
N SER A 177 -13.73 -23.46 4.58
CA SER A 177 -12.39 -24.02 4.82
C SER A 177 -11.49 -23.90 3.58
N SER A 178 -12.07 -24.14 2.40
CA SER A 178 -11.38 -23.95 1.11
C SER A 178 -10.95 -22.51 0.86
N TYR A 179 -11.70 -21.50 1.35
CA TYR A 179 -11.28 -20.10 1.23
C TYR A 179 -10.02 -19.84 2.06
N ARG A 180 -9.94 -20.38 3.28
CA ARG A 180 -8.77 -20.24 4.14
C ARG A 180 -7.53 -20.83 3.45
N VAL A 181 -7.60 -22.11 3.05
CA VAL A 181 -6.49 -22.83 2.41
C VAL A 181 -6.03 -22.14 1.12
N ILE A 182 -6.95 -21.79 0.22
CA ILE A 182 -6.60 -21.15 -1.05
C ILE A 182 -5.97 -19.78 -0.78
N ALA A 183 -6.53 -18.96 0.11
CA ALA A 183 -5.98 -17.64 0.39
C ALA A 183 -4.61 -17.71 1.10
N ASP A 184 -4.41 -18.65 2.02
CA ASP A 184 -3.12 -18.83 2.70
C ASP A 184 -2.00 -19.14 1.70
N GLN A 185 -2.28 -20.00 0.71
CA GLN A 185 -1.30 -20.35 -0.33
C GLN A 185 -1.16 -19.27 -1.40
N ALA A 186 -2.27 -18.70 -1.88
CA ALA A 186 -2.28 -17.70 -2.94
C ALA A 186 -1.61 -16.38 -2.53
N LEU A 187 -1.72 -16.01 -1.25
CA LEU A 187 -1.14 -14.78 -0.70
C LEU A 187 0.26 -14.99 -0.08
N LEU A 188 0.76 -16.23 -0.05
CA LEU A 188 2.08 -16.52 0.49
C LEU A 188 3.15 -15.96 -0.44
N ASN A 189 3.77 -14.86 0.00
CA ASN A 189 4.89 -14.24 -0.66
C ASN A 189 6.03 -14.00 0.36
N PRO A 190 6.93 -14.97 0.55
CA PRO A 190 8.00 -14.88 1.55
C PRO A 190 9.05 -13.83 1.18
N ASP A 191 9.21 -13.53 -0.12
CA ASP A 191 10.05 -12.45 -0.61
C ASP A 191 9.18 -11.25 -0.98
N GLY A 192 8.95 -10.36 -0.02
CA GLY A 192 8.09 -9.18 -0.19
C GLY A 192 8.56 -8.19 -1.26
N ASN A 193 9.76 -8.38 -1.82
CA ASN A 193 10.28 -7.58 -2.93
C ASN A 193 9.97 -8.19 -4.31
N MET A 194 9.46 -9.42 -4.35
CA MET A 194 9.06 -10.11 -5.57
C MET A 194 7.54 -10.02 -5.76
N VAL A 195 7.11 -10.00 -7.02
CA VAL A 195 5.69 -10.08 -7.35
C VAL A 195 5.17 -11.50 -7.16
N LYS A 196 3.92 -11.62 -6.74
CA LYS A 196 3.23 -12.92 -6.61
C LYS A 196 2.03 -12.98 -7.55
N TYR A 197 1.95 -14.03 -8.36
CA TYR A 197 0.79 -14.30 -9.21
C TYR A 197 0.03 -15.54 -8.75
N ALA A 198 -1.28 -15.41 -8.64
CA ALA A 198 -2.19 -16.50 -8.30
C ALA A 198 -3.46 -16.47 -9.16
N VAL A 199 -3.93 -17.65 -9.54
CA VAL A 199 -5.17 -17.86 -10.27
C VAL A 199 -6.07 -18.75 -9.43
N VAL A 200 -7.26 -18.27 -9.10
CA VAL A 200 -8.32 -19.07 -8.48
C VAL A 200 -9.38 -19.39 -9.53
N THR A 201 -9.49 -20.67 -9.89
CA THR A 201 -10.39 -21.16 -10.93
C THR A 201 -11.35 -22.24 -10.44
N GLY A 202 -12.30 -22.66 -11.28
CA GLY A 202 -13.31 -23.66 -10.94
C GLY A 202 -14.68 -23.39 -11.55
N THR A 203 -15.66 -24.21 -11.20
CA THR A 203 -17.00 -24.22 -11.80
C THR A 203 -17.67 -22.83 -11.73
N PRO A 204 -18.30 -22.34 -12.82
CA PRO A 204 -19.06 -21.10 -12.80
C PRO A 204 -20.13 -21.12 -11.70
N GLY A 205 -20.16 -20.12 -10.81
CA GLY A 205 -21.16 -20.02 -9.73
C GLY A 205 -20.76 -20.66 -8.40
N VAL A 206 -19.56 -21.24 -8.30
CA VAL A 206 -19.02 -21.83 -7.06
C VAL A 206 -18.58 -20.81 -6.01
N GLY A 207 -18.57 -19.51 -6.34
CA GLY A 207 -18.26 -18.42 -5.41
C GLY A 207 -16.87 -17.78 -5.55
N LYS A 208 -16.18 -17.94 -6.68
CA LYS A 208 -14.87 -17.30 -6.94
C LYS A 208 -14.89 -15.78 -6.76
N SER A 209 -15.88 -15.11 -7.34
CA SER A 209 -16.06 -13.65 -7.19
C SER A 209 -16.30 -13.23 -5.74
N VAL A 210 -17.02 -14.05 -4.95
CA VAL A 210 -17.25 -13.80 -3.52
C VAL A 210 -15.97 -14.01 -2.72
N PHE A 211 -15.15 -15.01 -3.08
CA PHE A 211 -13.84 -15.24 -2.49
C PHE A 211 -12.89 -14.05 -2.63
N VAL A 212 -12.96 -13.28 -3.73
CA VAL A 212 -12.14 -12.07 -3.90
C VAL A 212 -12.41 -11.04 -2.79
N TYR A 213 -13.66 -10.91 -2.32
CA TYR A 213 -13.98 -10.03 -1.18
C TYR A 213 -13.37 -10.55 0.14
N TYR A 214 -13.31 -11.88 0.32
CA TYR A 214 -12.62 -12.47 1.48
C TYR A 214 -11.11 -12.18 1.44
N VAL A 215 -10.48 -12.31 0.27
CA VAL A 215 -9.07 -11.95 0.06
C VAL A 215 -8.83 -10.46 0.30
N MET A 216 -9.68 -9.60 -0.27
CA MET A 216 -9.62 -8.14 -0.06
C MET A 216 -9.70 -7.81 1.43
N TRP A 217 -10.61 -8.44 2.17
CA TRP A 217 -10.74 -8.24 3.62
C TRP A 217 -9.46 -8.64 4.36
N ARG A 218 -8.86 -9.79 4.05
CA ARG A 218 -7.59 -10.22 4.67
C ARG A 218 -6.47 -9.21 4.44
N LEU A 219 -6.25 -8.84 3.18
CA LEU A 219 -5.21 -7.89 2.79
C LEU A 219 -5.39 -6.52 3.47
N ILE A 220 -6.64 -6.04 3.57
CA ILE A 220 -6.96 -4.79 4.27
C ILE A 220 -6.67 -4.88 5.77
N LYS A 221 -6.97 -6.02 6.41
CA LYS A 221 -6.63 -6.24 7.83
C LYS A 221 -5.13 -6.30 8.06
N ASP A 222 -4.39 -6.84 7.11
CA ASP A 222 -2.92 -6.87 7.12
C ASP A 222 -2.30 -5.55 6.64
N LYS A 223 -3.11 -4.50 6.42
CA LYS A 223 -2.68 -3.16 5.99
C LYS A 223 -1.90 -3.16 4.68
N LYS A 224 -2.11 -4.19 3.83
CA LYS A 224 -1.53 -4.28 2.49
C LYS A 224 -2.29 -3.39 1.53
N ARG A 225 -1.59 -2.83 0.56
CA ARG A 225 -2.19 -2.02 -0.50
C ARG A 225 -2.95 -2.92 -1.46
N VAL A 226 -4.18 -2.54 -1.80
CA VAL A 226 -5.07 -3.35 -2.63
C VAL A 226 -5.69 -2.50 -3.73
N LEU A 227 -5.52 -2.91 -4.98
CA LEU A 227 -6.28 -2.39 -6.11
C LEU A 227 -7.28 -3.46 -6.56
N PHE A 228 -8.56 -3.24 -6.25
CA PHE A 228 -9.64 -4.12 -6.68
C PHE A 228 -10.23 -3.64 -8.00
N ILE A 229 -9.94 -4.39 -9.06
CA ILE A 229 -10.39 -4.11 -10.42
C ILE A 229 -11.78 -4.73 -10.60
N THR A 230 -12.79 -3.87 -10.47
CA THR A 230 -14.20 -4.20 -10.70
C THR A 230 -14.64 -3.75 -12.10
N ARG A 231 -15.93 -3.89 -12.42
CA ARG A 231 -16.52 -3.38 -13.68
C ARG A 231 -16.58 -1.84 -13.79
N GLN A 232 -16.00 -1.11 -12.83
CA GLN A 232 -15.79 0.34 -12.71
C GLN A 232 -16.75 1.06 -11.71
N PRO A 233 -16.25 2.05 -10.95
CA PRO A 233 -14.82 2.42 -10.82
C PRO A 233 -14.01 1.38 -10.02
N PRO A 234 -12.71 1.16 -10.33
CA PRO A 234 -11.82 0.39 -9.46
C PRO A 234 -11.75 0.97 -8.05
N ILE A 235 -11.59 0.09 -7.06
CA ILE A 235 -11.47 0.48 -5.66
C ILE A 235 -10.02 0.31 -5.23
N TYR A 236 -9.46 1.32 -4.60
CA TYR A 236 -8.09 1.29 -4.10
C TYR A 236 -8.04 1.48 -2.60
N PHE A 237 -7.24 0.65 -1.92
CA PHE A 237 -6.91 0.79 -0.51
C PHE A 237 -5.42 1.02 -0.36
N ASP A 238 -5.05 2.14 0.25
CA ASP A 238 -3.66 2.58 0.41
C ASP A 238 -2.94 2.03 1.63
N GLY A 239 -3.59 1.18 2.43
CA GLY A 239 -3.12 0.74 3.75
C GLY A 239 -3.84 1.43 4.91
N SER A 240 -4.50 2.56 4.66
CA SER A 240 -5.23 3.37 5.65
C SER A 240 -6.66 3.67 5.24
N THR A 241 -6.89 4.15 4.01
CA THR A 241 -8.18 4.64 3.51
C THR A 241 -8.55 4.01 2.16
N ILE A 242 -9.86 3.92 1.91
CA ILE A 242 -10.41 3.39 0.65
C ILE A 242 -10.81 4.55 -0.26
N HIS A 243 -10.40 4.45 -1.51
CA HIS A 243 -10.57 5.42 -2.58
C HIS A 243 -11.22 4.77 -3.80
N GLU A 244 -11.88 5.59 -4.61
CA GLU A 244 -12.34 5.22 -5.94
C GLU A 244 -11.39 5.77 -6.99
N CYS A 245 -10.97 4.95 -7.94
CA CYS A 245 -10.13 5.37 -9.04
C CYS A 245 -11.00 5.72 -10.24
N LYS A 246 -10.96 6.97 -10.72
CA LYS A 246 -11.60 7.33 -12.01
C LYS A 246 -10.87 6.70 -13.19
N GLN A 247 -9.55 6.61 -13.08
CA GLN A 247 -8.65 6.01 -14.04
C GLN A 247 -7.50 5.32 -13.29
N LEU A 248 -6.81 4.38 -13.93
CA LEU A 248 -5.61 3.80 -13.33
C LEU A 248 -4.48 4.83 -13.30
N PRO A 249 -3.60 4.81 -12.29
CA PRO A 249 -2.41 5.66 -12.26
C PRO A 249 -1.52 5.44 -13.47
N TYR A 250 -0.74 6.47 -13.82
CA TYR A 250 0.27 6.36 -14.87
C TYR A 250 1.15 5.12 -14.65
N SER A 251 1.33 4.31 -15.70
CA SER A 251 2.02 3.01 -15.61
C SER A 251 3.49 3.12 -15.17
N GLY A 252 4.13 4.27 -15.39
CA GLY A 252 5.49 4.54 -14.91
C GLY A 252 5.58 5.01 -13.46
N ASN A 253 4.46 5.12 -12.74
CA ASN A 253 4.47 5.50 -11.32
C ASN A 253 4.93 4.31 -10.45
N GLN A 254 6.25 4.20 -10.26
CA GLN A 254 6.88 3.11 -9.48
C GLN A 254 6.58 3.17 -7.98
N GLN A 255 6.09 4.30 -7.46
CA GLN A 255 5.62 4.40 -6.07
C GLN A 255 4.26 3.75 -5.91
N PHE A 256 3.39 3.89 -6.92
CA PHE A 256 2.10 3.23 -6.95
C PHE A 256 2.23 1.76 -7.35
N TRP A 257 2.89 1.48 -8.47
CA TRP A 257 3.04 0.13 -9.00
C TRP A 257 4.30 -0.52 -8.43
N SER A 258 4.11 -1.32 -7.39
CA SER A 258 5.19 -1.95 -6.64
C SER A 258 4.79 -3.35 -6.14
N PRO A 259 5.76 -4.22 -5.82
CA PRO A 259 5.49 -5.63 -5.49
C PRO A 259 4.54 -5.85 -4.31
N ASP A 260 4.46 -4.90 -3.39
CA ASP A 260 3.55 -4.88 -2.23
C ASP A 260 2.09 -4.55 -2.58
N LEU A 261 1.82 -4.00 -3.76
CA LEU A 261 0.46 -3.75 -4.25
C LEU A 261 -0.17 -5.06 -4.74
N TRP A 262 -1.32 -5.40 -4.16
CA TRP A 262 -2.15 -6.52 -4.60
C TRP A 262 -3.27 -6.07 -5.53
N CYS A 263 -3.18 -6.47 -6.79
CA CYS A 263 -4.22 -6.29 -7.78
C CYS A 263 -5.18 -7.48 -7.76
N LEU A 264 -6.41 -7.25 -7.31
CA LEU A 264 -7.47 -8.26 -7.28
C LEU A 264 -8.34 -8.11 -8.52
N VAL A 265 -8.41 -9.16 -9.34
CA VAL A 265 -9.10 -9.13 -10.63
C VAL A 265 -10.15 -10.24 -10.68
N ASP A 266 -11.38 -9.89 -11.10
CA ASP A 266 -12.47 -10.85 -11.27
C ASP A 266 -12.89 -10.94 -12.74
N SER A 267 -12.79 -12.15 -13.29
CA SER A 267 -13.36 -12.53 -14.59
C SER A 267 -12.83 -11.77 -15.83
N VAL A 268 -11.74 -11.03 -15.70
CA VAL A 268 -11.03 -10.34 -16.79
C VAL A 268 -9.56 -10.77 -16.76
N ASP A 269 -8.96 -11.06 -17.92
CA ASP A 269 -7.52 -11.32 -17.99
C ASP A 269 -6.75 -10.04 -17.61
N PRO A 270 -5.93 -10.04 -16.55
CA PRO A 270 -5.18 -8.88 -16.12
C PRO A 270 -4.28 -8.29 -17.21
N THR A 271 -3.78 -9.10 -18.16
CA THR A 271 -2.94 -8.62 -19.27
C THR A 271 -3.70 -7.73 -20.25
N ASN A 272 -5.03 -7.79 -20.24
CA ASN A 272 -5.91 -6.98 -21.09
C ASN A 272 -6.39 -5.70 -20.38
N VAL A 273 -5.97 -5.47 -19.12
CA VAL A 273 -6.30 -4.23 -18.40
C VAL A 273 -5.37 -3.11 -18.89
N ALA A 274 -5.91 -2.24 -19.74
CA ALA A 274 -5.16 -1.13 -20.31
C ALA A 274 -4.55 -0.23 -19.21
N GLY A 275 -3.25 0.05 -19.33
CA GLY A 275 -2.50 0.91 -18.41
C GLY A 275 -2.01 0.25 -17.13
N MET A 276 -2.26 -1.05 -16.91
CA MET A 276 -1.76 -1.79 -15.75
C MET A 276 -0.39 -2.41 -16.03
N PRO A 277 0.70 -1.97 -15.36
CA PRO A 277 2.03 -2.59 -15.46
C PRO A 277 2.07 -3.86 -14.58
N ILE A 278 1.55 -4.96 -15.11
CA ILE A 278 1.35 -6.20 -14.36
C ILE A 278 2.63 -6.74 -13.70
N GLU A 279 3.77 -6.58 -14.38
CA GLU A 279 5.10 -7.05 -13.95
C GLU A 279 5.60 -6.37 -12.67
N CYS A 280 5.00 -5.25 -12.28
CA CYS A 280 5.40 -4.49 -11.11
C CYS A 280 4.61 -4.86 -9.85
N CYS A 281 3.53 -5.65 -9.94
CA CYS A 281 2.56 -5.83 -8.84
C CYS A 281 2.22 -7.29 -8.58
N SER A 282 1.80 -7.61 -7.37
CA SER A 282 1.20 -8.91 -7.08
C SER A 282 -0.24 -8.98 -7.62
N VAL A 283 -0.66 -10.12 -8.15
CA VAL A 283 -1.97 -10.28 -8.80
C VAL A 283 -2.66 -11.55 -8.33
N LEU A 284 -3.92 -11.42 -7.91
CA LEU A 284 -4.83 -12.54 -7.72
C LEU A 284 -5.99 -12.43 -8.69
N LEU A 285 -6.05 -13.39 -9.62
CA LEU A 285 -7.09 -13.52 -10.63
C LEU A 285 -8.10 -14.58 -10.20
N ALA A 286 -9.36 -14.18 -10.00
CA ALA A 286 -10.47 -15.11 -9.86
C ALA A 286 -11.20 -15.23 -11.20
N SER A 287 -11.17 -16.41 -11.84
CA SER A 287 -11.80 -16.57 -13.16
C SER A 287 -12.25 -18.01 -13.43
N THR A 288 -13.25 -18.18 -14.30
CA THR A 288 -13.62 -19.50 -14.82
C THR A 288 -12.48 -20.07 -15.67
N PRO A 289 -12.31 -21.41 -15.80
CA PRO A 289 -11.14 -22.03 -16.43
C PRO A 289 -11.11 -21.89 -17.97
N ARG A 290 -11.64 -20.79 -18.51
CA ARG A 290 -11.65 -20.54 -19.94
C ARG A 290 -10.30 -19.94 -20.37
N ARG A 291 -9.80 -20.37 -21.54
CA ARG A 291 -8.47 -19.94 -22.05
C ARG A 291 -8.40 -18.44 -22.30
N ASP A 292 -9.49 -17.84 -22.77
CA ASP A 292 -9.62 -16.41 -23.05
C ASP A 292 -9.50 -15.53 -21.80
N CYS A 293 -9.66 -16.08 -20.60
CA CYS A 293 -9.61 -15.30 -19.37
C CYS A 293 -8.32 -15.48 -18.55
N ILE A 294 -7.48 -16.47 -18.88
CA ILE A 294 -6.33 -16.86 -18.04
C ILE A 294 -5.10 -17.24 -18.88
N GLY A 295 -5.24 -17.36 -20.20
CA GLY A 295 -4.24 -17.97 -21.09
C GLY A 295 -2.91 -17.21 -21.13
N GLU A 296 -2.96 -15.88 -21.28
CA GLU A 296 -1.74 -15.06 -21.33
C GLU A 296 -1.17 -14.85 -19.93
N PHE A 297 -2.01 -14.59 -18.94
CA PHE A 297 -1.57 -14.45 -17.55
C PHE A 297 -0.78 -15.67 -17.05
N LYS A 298 -1.20 -16.89 -17.42
CA LYS A 298 -0.49 -18.14 -17.06
C LYS A 298 0.92 -18.28 -17.65
N LYS A 299 1.25 -17.52 -18.70
CA LYS A 299 2.57 -17.56 -19.34
C LYS A 299 3.57 -16.59 -18.72
N LEU A 300 3.13 -15.73 -17.81
CA LEU A 300 4.00 -14.73 -17.19
C LEU A 300 5.02 -15.36 -16.24
N ALA A 301 6.11 -14.63 -16.03
CA ALA A 301 7.10 -14.91 -15.00
C ALA A 301 6.92 -13.92 -13.83
N PRO A 302 6.89 -14.38 -12.57
CA PRO A 302 6.92 -15.77 -12.13
C PRO A 302 5.64 -16.53 -12.55
N THR A 303 5.73 -17.84 -12.77
CA THR A 303 4.57 -18.65 -13.16
C THR A 303 3.46 -18.53 -12.12
N PRO A 304 2.21 -18.18 -12.51
CA PRO A 304 1.12 -18.08 -11.55
C PRO A 304 0.74 -19.41 -10.91
N ASP A 305 0.56 -19.42 -9.59
CA ASP A 305 0.02 -20.57 -8.88
C ASP A 305 -1.47 -20.74 -9.21
N VAL A 306 -1.89 -21.95 -9.55
CA VAL A 306 -3.27 -22.23 -9.98
C VAL A 306 -3.99 -23.04 -8.92
N PHE A 307 -5.04 -22.46 -8.34
CA PHE A 307 -5.88 -23.06 -7.32
C PHE A 307 -7.27 -23.37 -7.89
N TYR A 308 -7.75 -24.59 -7.65
CA TYR A 308 -9.11 -24.99 -8.04
C TYR A 308 -10.04 -24.91 -6.84
N MET A 309 -11.05 -24.05 -6.93
CA MET A 309 -12.09 -23.90 -5.92
C MET A 309 -13.06 -25.09 -5.96
N PRO A 310 -13.16 -25.88 -4.88
CA PRO A 310 -14.04 -27.05 -4.84
C PRO A 310 -15.51 -26.63 -4.80
N LEU A 311 -16.37 -27.55 -5.26
CA LEU A 311 -17.82 -27.47 -5.07
C LEU A 311 -18.17 -27.35 -3.58
N TRP A 312 -19.35 -26.81 -3.29
CA TRP A 312 -19.85 -26.70 -1.93
C TRP A 312 -20.34 -28.06 -1.42
N THR A 313 -20.03 -28.38 -0.16
CA THR A 313 -20.65 -29.55 0.50
C THR A 313 -22.09 -29.24 0.89
N LYS A 314 -22.89 -30.27 1.16
CA LYS A 314 -24.29 -30.10 1.57
C LYS A 314 -24.39 -29.35 2.90
N GLU A 315 -23.43 -29.54 3.81
CA GLU A 315 -23.33 -28.88 5.11
C GLU A 315 -22.98 -27.39 4.97
N GLU A 316 -22.03 -27.05 4.08
CA GLU A 316 -21.72 -25.65 3.77
C GLU A 316 -22.96 -24.95 3.19
N LEU A 317 -23.73 -25.63 2.33
CA LEU A 317 -24.95 -25.10 1.73
C LEU A 317 -26.08 -24.94 2.75
N ALA A 318 -26.28 -25.93 3.62
CA ALA A 318 -27.25 -25.86 4.71
C ALA A 318 -26.96 -24.66 5.63
N THR A 319 -25.68 -24.36 5.86
CA THR A 319 -25.24 -23.20 6.67
C THR A 319 -25.66 -21.87 6.05
N ILE A 320 -25.63 -21.73 4.73
CA ILE A 320 -26.02 -20.48 4.03
C ILE A 320 -27.49 -20.45 3.58
N ALA A 321 -28.18 -21.60 3.54
CA ALA A 321 -29.55 -21.71 3.06
C ALA A 321 -30.55 -20.77 3.76
N PRO A 322 -30.49 -20.52 5.09
CA PRO A 322 -31.37 -19.56 5.76
C PRO A 322 -31.29 -18.14 5.20
N MET A 323 -30.18 -17.78 4.54
CA MET A 323 -30.03 -16.49 3.88
C MET A 323 -30.87 -16.38 2.60
N TYR A 324 -31.43 -17.47 2.09
CA TYR A 324 -32.21 -17.53 0.85
C TYR A 324 -33.59 -18.17 1.07
N PRO A 325 -34.52 -17.49 1.78
CA PRO A 325 -35.82 -18.06 2.13
C PRO A 325 -36.64 -18.53 0.93
N HIS A 326 -36.50 -17.87 -0.22
CA HIS A 326 -37.21 -18.25 -1.45
C HIS A 326 -36.80 -19.63 -2.00
N ALA A 327 -35.62 -20.12 -1.63
CA ALA A 327 -35.11 -21.41 -2.06
C ALA A 327 -35.24 -22.50 -0.98
N ALA A 328 -35.79 -22.16 0.20
CA ALA A 328 -35.83 -23.05 1.37
C ALA A 328 -36.46 -24.42 1.08
N ALA A 329 -37.52 -24.46 0.25
CA ALA A 329 -38.22 -25.70 -0.10
C ALA A 329 -37.59 -26.50 -1.25
N VAL A 330 -36.64 -25.92 -1.99
CA VAL A 330 -36.16 -26.49 -3.27
C VAL A 330 -34.66 -26.71 -3.33
N TRP A 331 -33.87 -26.06 -2.48
CA TRP A 331 -32.41 -26.07 -2.62
C TRP A 331 -31.81 -27.48 -2.43
N GLU A 332 -32.37 -28.30 -1.54
CA GLU A 332 -31.92 -29.69 -1.33
C GLU A 332 -32.16 -30.55 -2.56
N ASN A 333 -33.35 -30.46 -3.16
CA ASN A 333 -33.64 -31.17 -4.41
C ASN A 333 -32.73 -30.70 -5.55
N ARG A 334 -32.53 -29.37 -5.66
CA ARG A 334 -31.59 -28.81 -6.63
C ARG A 334 -30.15 -29.28 -6.38
N PHE A 335 -29.74 -29.55 -5.13
CA PHE A 335 -28.41 -30.06 -4.82
C PHE A 335 -28.21 -31.47 -5.38
N GLU A 336 -29.20 -32.35 -5.23
CA GLU A 336 -29.13 -33.71 -5.79
C GLU A 336 -29.05 -33.68 -7.33
N CYS A 337 -29.69 -32.72 -7.99
CA CYS A 337 -29.68 -32.62 -9.46
C CYS A 337 -28.51 -31.81 -10.06
N LEU A 338 -28.07 -30.75 -9.39
CA LEU A 338 -27.16 -29.73 -9.95
C LEU A 338 -25.81 -29.67 -9.20
N GLY A 339 -25.67 -30.41 -8.11
CA GLY A 339 -24.48 -30.45 -7.27
C GLY A 339 -24.25 -29.18 -6.45
N GLY A 340 -23.05 -29.08 -5.86
CA GLY A 340 -22.65 -28.03 -4.93
C GLY A 340 -22.33 -26.67 -5.56
N VAL A 341 -23.26 -26.09 -6.32
CA VAL A 341 -23.09 -24.79 -7.00
C VAL A 341 -24.12 -23.78 -6.46
N PRO A 342 -23.79 -22.95 -5.44
CA PRO A 342 -24.76 -22.09 -4.75
C PRO A 342 -25.59 -21.20 -5.68
N ARG A 343 -24.97 -20.69 -6.76
CA ARG A 343 -25.67 -19.84 -7.72
C ARG A 343 -26.84 -20.53 -8.42
N LEU A 344 -26.76 -21.85 -8.65
CA LEU A 344 -27.84 -22.64 -9.24
C LEU A 344 -28.88 -23.06 -8.19
N LEU A 345 -28.43 -23.29 -6.95
CA LEU A 345 -29.28 -23.74 -5.86
C LEU A 345 -30.18 -22.62 -5.32
N PHE A 346 -29.61 -21.42 -5.17
CA PHE A 346 -30.27 -20.27 -4.55
C PHE A 346 -30.69 -19.19 -5.53
N SER A 347 -30.60 -19.42 -6.84
CA SER A 347 -31.22 -18.53 -7.83
C SER A 347 -32.73 -18.49 -7.63
N ARG A 348 -33.33 -17.32 -7.90
CA ARG A 348 -34.78 -17.16 -7.98
C ARG A 348 -35.32 -17.91 -9.19
#